data_AF-A0A256I265-F1
#
_entry.id   AF-A0A256I265-F1
#
_cell.length_a   1.000
_cell.length_b   1.000
_cell.length_c   1.000
_cell.angle_alpha   90.00
_cell.angle_beta   90.00
_cell.angle_gamma   90.00
#
_symmetry.space_group_name_H-M   'P 1'
#
loop_
_entity.id
_entity.type
_entity.pdbx_description
1 polymer ?
#
loop_
_entity_poly.entity_id
_entity_poly.type
_entity_poly.pdbx_seq_one_letter_code
_entity_poly.pdbx_strand_id
1 'polypeptide(L)'
;MSETPPEPMNSVLRLASAAFAVLLALLVAGAVTTPVSEFAVSLGLVGEGTTGLQVFRTLLQFVGFLVAVVGYLAITDQWGLVGVSRPTLRDAGLVLGGGLALFAFQYGALFVLGEIGLTTGQNQAVVPDGDPVTYYLVMVAVSLFVVGPVEEALFRGVVQGGLRRAFDAAPAILLASLAFGLVHLPSVSGSPGQRWAYVAVVVVLGAVLGVLYERTENVVVPGLAHGVYNAVIYVVLLAQSL
;
A
#
# COMPACT_ATOMS: atom_id res chain seq x y z
N MET A 1 -8.33 34.01 -13.33
CA MET A 1 -9.35 33.49 -12.42
C MET A 1 -9.72 32.11 -12.92
N SER A 2 -9.28 31.03 -12.25
CA SER A 2 -9.78 29.69 -12.58
C SER A 2 -11.12 29.53 -11.85
N GLU A 3 -12.23 29.63 -12.58
CA GLU A 3 -13.54 29.30 -12.01
C GLU A 3 -13.52 27.84 -11.58
N THR A 4 -13.83 27.58 -10.31
CA THR A 4 -14.04 26.23 -9.80
C THR A 4 -15.23 25.62 -10.56
N PRO A 5 -15.10 24.40 -11.12
CA PRO A 5 -16.22 23.74 -11.80
C PRO A 5 -17.43 23.59 -10.87
N PRO A 6 -18.66 23.47 -11.42
CA PRO A 6 -19.83 23.11 -10.63
C PRO A 6 -19.57 21.84 -9.79
N GLU A 7 -20.12 21.77 -8.58
CA GLU A 7 -19.88 20.69 -7.60
C GLU A 7 -19.92 19.25 -8.18
N PRO A 8 -20.90 18.85 -9.02
CA PRO A 8 -20.91 17.53 -9.62
C PRO A 8 -19.72 17.27 -10.55
N MET A 9 -19.30 18.30 -11.31
CA MET A 9 -18.16 18.21 -12.22
C MET A 9 -16.85 18.10 -11.44
N ASN A 10 -16.68 18.86 -10.35
CA ASN A 10 -15.51 18.77 -9.49
C ASN A 10 -15.36 17.37 -8.87
N SER A 11 -16.47 16.79 -8.39
CA SER A 11 -16.48 15.43 -7.83
C SER A 11 -16.02 14.37 -8.85
N VAL A 12 -16.55 14.42 -10.08
CA VAL A 12 -16.16 13.52 -11.17
C VAL A 12 -14.68 13.69 -11.53
N LEU A 13 -14.20 14.93 -11.61
CA LEU A 13 -12.79 15.20 -11.91
C LEU A 13 -11.86 14.65 -10.82
N ARG A 14 -12.21 14.76 -9.53
CA ARG A 14 -11.39 14.20 -8.44
C ARG A 14 -11.38 12.68 -8.44
N LEU A 15 -12.51 12.04 -8.73
CA LEU A 15 -12.57 10.58 -8.93
C LEU A 15 -11.70 10.13 -10.10
N ALA A 16 -11.81 10.81 -11.25
CA ALA A 16 -11.00 10.51 -12.43
C ALA A 16 -9.50 10.73 -12.17
N SER A 17 -9.13 11.78 -11.45
CA SER A 17 -7.76 12.09 -11.06
C SER A 17 -7.18 11.03 -10.11
N ALA A 18 -7.97 10.57 -9.15
CA ALA A 18 -7.59 9.47 -8.25
C ALA A 18 -7.38 8.16 -9.03
N ALA A 19 -8.31 7.80 -9.91
CA ALA A 19 -8.17 6.62 -10.76
C ALA A 19 -6.93 6.73 -11.67
N PHE A 20 -6.71 7.90 -12.28
CA PHE A 20 -5.54 8.16 -13.10
C PHE A 20 -4.23 7.98 -12.31
N ALA A 21 -4.14 8.52 -11.08
CA ALA A 21 -2.94 8.38 -10.26
C ALA A 21 -2.63 6.90 -9.95
N VAL A 22 -3.65 6.10 -9.61
CA VAL A 22 -3.48 4.66 -9.36
C VAL A 22 -3.05 3.92 -10.63
N LEU A 23 -3.71 4.18 -11.76
CA LEU A 23 -3.37 3.53 -13.04
C LEU A 23 -1.97 3.92 -13.51
N LEU A 24 -1.57 5.18 -13.34
CA LEU A 24 -0.22 5.65 -13.62
C LEU A 24 0.81 4.91 -12.77
N ALA A 25 0.55 4.74 -11.46
CA ALA A 25 1.45 4.00 -10.57
C ALA A 25 1.61 2.55 -10.99
N LEU A 26 0.52 1.85 -11.30
CA LEU A 26 0.56 0.48 -11.79
C LEU A 26 1.30 0.36 -13.14
N LEU A 27 1.05 1.29 -14.05
CA LEU A 27 1.70 1.33 -15.37
C LEU A 27 3.21 1.53 -15.23
N VAL A 28 3.63 2.56 -14.49
CA VAL A 28 5.06 2.88 -14.31
C VAL A 28 5.77 1.76 -13.55
N ALA A 29 5.16 1.20 -12.51
CA ALA A 29 5.74 0.07 -11.80
C ALA A 29 5.92 -1.16 -12.69
N GLY A 30 4.93 -1.50 -13.53
CA GLY A 30 5.07 -2.60 -14.49
C GLY A 30 6.15 -2.32 -15.54
N ALA A 31 6.16 -1.10 -16.10
CA ALA A 31 7.11 -0.66 -17.11
C ALA A 31 8.56 -0.59 -16.60
N VAL A 32 8.77 -0.42 -15.29
CA VAL A 32 10.11 -0.47 -14.67
C VAL A 32 10.46 -1.89 -14.24
N THR A 33 9.58 -2.57 -13.50
CA THR A 33 9.91 -3.83 -12.82
C THR A 33 10.23 -4.95 -13.79
N THR A 34 9.37 -5.16 -14.79
CA THR A 34 9.51 -6.28 -15.73
C THR A 34 10.81 -6.19 -16.53
N PRO A 35 11.04 -5.16 -17.37
CA PRO A 35 12.23 -5.14 -18.23
C PRO A 35 13.53 -5.03 -17.45
N VAL A 36 13.56 -4.29 -16.32
CA VAL A 36 14.78 -4.16 -15.52
C VAL A 36 15.12 -5.47 -14.82
N SER A 37 14.14 -6.20 -14.30
CA SER A 37 14.39 -7.50 -13.67
C SER A 37 14.81 -8.57 -14.69
N GLU A 38 14.19 -8.62 -15.87
CA GLU A 38 14.57 -9.52 -16.96
C GLU A 38 15.99 -9.21 -17.47
N PHE A 39 16.34 -7.93 -17.59
CA PHE A 39 17.68 -7.53 -17.98
C PHE A 39 18.72 -7.95 -16.93
N ALA A 40 18.43 -7.73 -15.63
CA ALA A 40 19.32 -8.16 -14.54
C ALA A 40 19.53 -9.68 -14.52
N VAL A 41 18.48 -10.47 -14.80
CA VAL A 41 18.57 -11.93 -14.94
C VAL A 41 19.43 -12.31 -16.17
N SER A 42 19.23 -11.66 -17.31
CA SER A 42 20.02 -11.95 -18.53
C SER A 42 21.51 -11.64 -18.39
N LEU A 43 21.88 -10.70 -17.51
CA LEU A 43 23.27 -10.40 -17.14
C LEU A 43 23.82 -11.33 -16.04
N GLY A 44 23.01 -12.22 -15.47
CA GLY A 44 23.40 -13.09 -14.36
C GLY A 44 23.61 -12.37 -13.03
N LEU A 45 23.07 -11.15 -12.87
CA LEU A 45 23.18 -10.38 -11.62
C LEU A 45 22.30 -10.94 -10.50
N VAL A 46 21.18 -11.57 -10.87
CA VAL A 46 20.22 -12.24 -9.98
C VAL A 46 19.71 -13.51 -10.65
N GLY A 47 19.42 -14.55 -9.87
CA GLY A 47 18.91 -15.83 -10.37
C GLY A 47 17.38 -15.92 -10.33
N GLU A 48 16.80 -16.64 -11.29
CA GLU A 48 15.37 -16.97 -11.26
C GLU A 48 15.00 -17.79 -10.02
N GLY A 49 13.82 -17.53 -9.45
CA GLY A 49 13.34 -18.22 -8.24
C GLY A 49 14.15 -17.94 -6.98
N THR A 50 14.98 -16.89 -6.96
CA THR A 50 15.78 -16.55 -5.77
C THR A 50 15.13 -15.45 -4.94
N THR A 51 15.40 -15.46 -3.62
CA THR A 51 15.08 -14.36 -2.70
C THR A 51 15.60 -13.01 -3.23
N GLY A 52 16.79 -13.00 -3.82
CA GLY A 52 17.39 -11.79 -4.38
C GLY A 52 16.56 -11.19 -5.51
N LEU A 53 16.10 -12.01 -6.46
CA LEU A 53 15.25 -11.53 -7.55
C LEU A 53 13.88 -11.04 -7.03
N GLN A 54 13.28 -11.76 -6.09
CA GLN A 54 11.98 -11.38 -5.53
C GLN A 54 12.05 -10.02 -4.82
N VAL A 55 13.02 -9.84 -3.91
CA VAL A 55 13.25 -8.56 -3.23
C VAL A 55 13.58 -7.45 -4.23
N PHE A 56 14.40 -7.74 -5.24
CA PHE A 56 14.75 -6.76 -6.28
C PHE A 56 13.52 -6.30 -7.07
N ARG A 57 12.63 -7.22 -7.45
CA ARG A 57 11.36 -6.88 -8.11
C ARG A 57 10.46 -6.02 -7.22
N THR A 58 10.34 -6.35 -5.94
CA THR A 58 9.58 -5.52 -4.98
C THR A 58 10.15 -4.12 -4.91
N LEU A 59 11.47 -3.96 -4.79
CA LEU A 59 12.10 -2.64 -4.76
C LEU A 59 11.86 -1.85 -6.05
N LEU A 60 12.00 -2.47 -7.22
CA LEU A 60 11.71 -1.83 -8.51
C LEU A 60 10.24 -1.41 -8.63
N GLN A 61 9.31 -2.23 -8.16
CA GLN A 61 7.88 -1.91 -8.15
C GLN A 61 7.61 -0.63 -7.35
N PHE A 62 8.18 -0.53 -6.14
CA PHE A 62 7.99 0.64 -5.29
C PHE A 62 8.77 1.87 -5.77
N VAL A 63 9.92 1.69 -6.45
CA VAL A 63 10.55 2.79 -7.19
C VAL A 63 9.61 3.30 -8.27
N GLY A 64 8.95 2.41 -9.02
CA GLY A 64 7.96 2.80 -10.03
C GLY A 64 6.76 3.54 -9.45
N PHE A 65 6.23 3.10 -8.29
CA PHE A 65 5.18 3.84 -7.58
C PHE A 65 5.65 5.22 -7.15
N LEU A 66 6.84 5.34 -6.59
CA LEU A 66 7.40 6.63 -6.17
C LEU A 66 7.58 7.57 -7.37
N VAL A 67 8.11 7.07 -8.49
CA VAL A 67 8.24 7.83 -9.74
C VAL A 67 6.87 8.30 -10.23
N ALA A 68 5.84 7.46 -10.18
CA ALA A 68 4.48 7.84 -10.56
C ALA A 68 3.88 8.90 -9.62
N VAL A 69 4.07 8.78 -8.31
CA VAL A 69 3.63 9.79 -7.34
C VAL A 69 4.30 11.12 -7.61
N VAL A 70 5.63 11.15 -7.71
CA VAL A 70 6.40 12.37 -7.99
C VAL A 70 6.02 12.96 -9.34
N GLY A 71 5.89 12.12 -10.37
CA GLY A 71 5.48 12.53 -11.71
C GLY A 71 4.08 13.13 -11.73
N TYR A 72 3.12 12.50 -11.06
CA TYR A 72 1.76 13.03 -10.92
C TYR A 72 1.77 14.41 -10.24
N LEU A 73 2.50 14.56 -9.12
CA LEU A 73 2.58 15.83 -8.39
C LEU A 73 3.24 16.93 -9.22
N ALA A 74 4.29 16.60 -9.97
CA ALA A 74 4.99 17.53 -10.85
C ALA A 74 4.13 17.97 -12.05
N ILE A 75 3.41 17.03 -12.68
CA ILE A 75 2.54 17.32 -13.83
C ILE A 75 1.33 18.16 -13.42
N THR A 76 0.78 17.89 -12.22
CA THR A 76 -0.43 18.56 -11.75
C THR A 76 -0.17 19.81 -10.91
N ASP A 77 1.08 20.04 -10.51
CA ASP A 77 1.52 21.07 -9.55
C ASP A 77 0.76 21.01 -8.20
N GLN A 78 0.61 19.79 -7.66
CA GLN A 78 -0.19 19.54 -6.46
C GLN A 78 0.61 18.98 -5.29
N TRP A 79 1.84 19.45 -5.10
CA TRP A 79 2.76 18.99 -4.04
C TRP A 79 2.15 19.00 -2.63
N GLY A 80 1.24 19.94 -2.35
CA GLY A 80 0.51 20.01 -1.08
C GLY A 80 -0.45 18.84 -0.80
N LEU A 81 -0.64 17.90 -1.74
CA LEU A 81 -1.38 16.66 -1.49
C LEU A 81 -0.64 15.70 -0.56
N VAL A 82 0.69 15.71 -0.60
CA VAL A 82 1.52 14.79 0.20
C VAL A 82 2.08 15.57 1.38
N GLY A 83 1.33 15.62 2.47
CA GLY A 83 1.79 16.23 3.72
C GLY A 83 2.93 15.42 4.32
N VAL A 84 4.13 16.02 4.42
CA VAL A 84 5.29 15.40 5.05
C VAL A 84 5.76 16.30 6.19
N SER A 85 5.75 15.76 7.41
CA SER A 85 6.26 16.45 8.59
C SER A 85 7.04 15.49 9.47
N ARG A 86 7.98 16.03 10.26
CA ARG A 86 8.73 15.21 11.24
C ARG A 86 7.75 14.70 12.31
N PRO A 87 7.64 13.37 12.52
CA PRO A 87 6.76 12.84 13.54
C PRO A 87 7.12 13.34 14.95
N THR A 88 6.10 13.71 15.71
CA THR A 88 6.20 14.03 17.14
C THR A 88 6.19 12.75 17.99
N LEU A 89 6.45 12.87 19.31
CA LEU A 89 6.29 11.73 20.23
C LEU A 89 4.86 11.18 20.26
N ARG A 90 3.87 12.06 20.10
CA ARG A 90 2.47 11.65 19.98
C ARG A 90 2.27 10.80 18.72
N ASP A 91 2.88 11.21 17.60
CA ASP A 91 2.81 10.48 16.35
C ASP A 91 3.51 9.12 16.46
N ALA A 92 4.62 9.02 17.20
CA ALA A 92 5.25 7.73 17.49
C ALA A 92 4.29 6.77 18.23
N GLY A 93 3.52 7.28 19.19
CA GLY A 93 2.47 6.50 19.84
C GLY A 93 1.35 6.08 18.87
N LEU A 94 0.96 6.95 17.94
CA LEU A 94 -0.02 6.63 16.89
C LEU A 94 0.51 5.62 15.88
N VAL A 95 1.80 5.66 15.53
CA VAL A 95 2.46 4.68 14.65
C VAL A 95 2.39 3.29 15.26
N LEU A 96 2.84 3.16 16.53
CA LEU A 96 2.86 1.86 17.22
C LEU A 96 1.44 1.36 17.49
N GLY A 97 0.56 2.21 18.02
CA GLY A 97 -0.83 1.86 18.28
C GLY A 97 -1.60 1.52 17.00
N GLY A 98 -1.36 2.26 15.93
CA GLY A 98 -1.92 2.01 14.59
C GLY A 98 -1.46 0.68 14.02
N GLY A 99 -0.15 0.41 14.02
CA GLY A 99 0.41 -0.86 13.56
C GLY A 99 -0.14 -2.06 14.33
N LEU A 100 -0.23 -1.97 15.65
CA LEU A 100 -0.82 -3.02 16.50
C LEU A 100 -2.32 -3.19 16.26
N ALA A 101 -3.06 -2.10 16.04
CA ALA A 101 -4.48 -2.16 15.72
C ALA A 101 -4.74 -2.84 14.36
N LEU A 102 -3.93 -2.53 13.35
CA LEU A 102 -3.97 -3.21 12.04
C LEU A 102 -3.68 -4.70 12.18
N PHE A 103 -2.65 -5.06 12.95
CA PHE A 103 -2.29 -6.46 13.22
C PHE A 103 -3.42 -7.22 13.95
N ALA A 104 -3.94 -6.64 15.03
CA ALA A 104 -5.03 -7.22 15.79
C ALA A 104 -6.30 -7.38 14.94
N PHE A 105 -6.63 -6.38 14.11
CA PHE A 105 -7.74 -6.46 13.18
C PHE A 105 -7.55 -7.58 12.16
N GLN A 106 -6.37 -7.69 11.53
CA GLN A 106 -6.07 -8.75 10.57
C GLN A 106 -6.30 -10.13 11.17
N TYR A 107 -5.68 -10.44 12.32
CA TYR A 107 -5.83 -11.75 12.94
C TYR A 107 -7.24 -11.99 13.49
N GLY A 108 -7.90 -10.96 14.02
CA GLY A 108 -9.29 -11.04 14.43
C GLY A 108 -10.23 -11.34 13.26
N ALA A 109 -10.03 -10.71 12.11
CA ALA A 109 -10.81 -10.96 10.90
C ALA A 109 -10.59 -12.39 10.38
N LEU A 110 -9.34 -12.86 10.35
CA LEU A 110 -9.04 -14.25 9.97
C LEU A 110 -9.69 -15.26 10.92
N PHE A 111 -9.65 -15.00 12.23
CA PHE A 111 -10.31 -15.84 13.23
C PHE A 111 -11.83 -15.89 13.00
N VAL A 112 -12.50 -14.74 12.89
CA VAL A 112 -13.95 -14.67 12.68
C VAL A 112 -14.37 -15.37 11.38
N LEU A 113 -13.61 -15.20 10.28
CA LEU A 113 -13.86 -15.91 9.04
C LEU A 113 -13.73 -17.43 9.22
N GLY A 114 -12.72 -17.88 9.97
CA GLY A 114 -12.51 -19.29 10.29
C GLY A 114 -13.69 -19.91 11.03
N GLU A 115 -14.28 -19.21 12.01
CA GLU A 115 -15.44 -19.68 12.77
C GLU A 115 -16.69 -19.92 11.92
N ILE A 116 -16.80 -19.25 10.77
CA ILE A 116 -17.89 -19.42 9.80
C ILE A 116 -17.49 -20.27 8.58
N GLY A 117 -16.35 -20.96 8.65
CA GLY A 117 -15.86 -21.85 7.60
C GLY A 117 -15.31 -21.13 6.37
N LEU A 118 -14.96 -19.85 6.48
CA LEU A 118 -14.38 -19.04 5.41
C LEU A 118 -12.87 -18.83 5.63
N THR A 119 -12.15 -18.57 4.55
CA THR A 119 -10.72 -18.21 4.57
C THR A 119 -10.47 -17.08 3.58
N THR A 120 -9.35 -16.38 3.74
CA THR A 120 -8.87 -15.42 2.76
C THR A 120 -7.90 -16.08 1.78
N GLY A 121 -7.70 -15.44 0.63
CA GLY A 121 -6.60 -15.78 -0.27
C GLY A 121 -5.25 -15.43 0.34
N GLN A 122 -4.18 -15.81 -0.35
CA GLN A 122 -2.80 -15.54 0.08
C GLN A 122 -2.14 -14.54 -0.87
N ASN A 123 -1.63 -13.44 -0.31
CA ASN A 123 -0.87 -12.46 -1.07
C ASN A 123 0.50 -13.04 -1.44
N GLN A 124 0.87 -13.00 -2.72
CA GLN A 124 2.17 -13.51 -3.18
C GLN A 124 3.35 -12.74 -2.59
N ALA A 125 3.15 -11.51 -2.10
CA ALA A 125 4.19 -10.75 -1.40
C ALA A 125 4.67 -11.42 -0.11
N VAL A 126 3.87 -12.31 0.51
CA VAL A 126 4.27 -13.04 1.73
C VAL A 126 4.69 -14.48 1.45
N VAL A 127 4.82 -14.87 0.17
CA VAL A 127 5.23 -16.23 -0.22
C VAL A 127 6.65 -16.15 -0.79
N PRO A 128 7.68 -16.66 -0.09
CA PRO A 128 9.06 -16.60 -0.58
C PRO A 128 9.28 -17.57 -1.75
N ASP A 129 9.94 -17.07 -2.79
CA ASP A 129 10.39 -17.90 -3.93
C ASP A 129 11.67 -18.69 -3.57
N GLY A 130 12.50 -18.13 -2.68
CA GLY A 130 13.76 -18.70 -2.23
C GLY A 130 13.79 -19.05 -0.74
N ASP A 131 14.91 -18.78 -0.08
CA ASP A 131 15.06 -19.04 1.35
C ASP A 131 14.10 -18.16 2.17
N PRO A 132 13.16 -18.76 2.95
CA PRO A 132 12.14 -18.02 3.68
C PRO A 132 12.74 -17.15 4.78
N VAL A 133 13.77 -17.63 5.49
CA VAL A 133 14.38 -16.91 6.61
C VAL A 133 15.01 -15.60 6.13
N THR A 134 15.84 -15.67 5.08
CA THR A 134 16.46 -14.49 4.47
C THR A 134 15.41 -13.55 3.87
N TYR A 135 14.40 -14.10 3.19
CA TYR A 135 13.33 -13.29 2.59
C TYR A 135 12.60 -12.47 3.64
N TYR A 136 12.09 -13.12 4.70
CA TYR A 136 11.33 -12.43 5.74
C TYR A 136 12.16 -11.42 6.52
N LEU A 137 13.43 -11.71 6.82
CA LEU A 137 14.34 -10.75 7.45
C LEU A 137 14.53 -9.48 6.62
N VAL A 138 14.74 -9.62 5.32
CA VAL A 138 14.88 -8.46 4.42
C VAL A 138 13.56 -7.72 4.28
N MET A 139 12.45 -8.44 4.17
CA MET A 139 11.13 -7.85 3.99
C MET A 139 10.63 -7.08 5.23
N VAL A 140 11.11 -7.37 6.44
CA VAL A 140 10.89 -6.50 7.60
C VAL A 140 11.40 -5.08 7.33
N ALA A 141 12.65 -4.94 6.87
CA ALA A 141 13.24 -3.64 6.59
C ALA A 141 12.60 -2.97 5.37
N VAL A 142 12.41 -3.72 4.28
CA VAL A 142 11.78 -3.22 3.05
C VAL A 142 10.36 -2.72 3.34
N SER A 143 9.61 -3.41 4.21
CA SER A 143 8.25 -2.99 4.54
C SER A 143 8.17 -1.69 5.34
N LEU A 144 9.09 -1.53 6.30
CA LEU A 144 9.17 -0.33 7.14
C LEU A 144 9.59 0.91 6.37
N PHE A 145 10.59 0.78 5.50
CA PHE A 145 11.23 1.94 4.87
C PHE A 145 10.77 2.20 3.44
N VAL A 146 10.16 1.21 2.77
CA VAL A 146 9.78 1.33 1.36
C VAL A 146 8.30 1.10 1.17
N VAL A 147 7.79 -0.11 1.44
CA VAL A 147 6.39 -0.50 1.11
C VAL A 147 5.39 0.44 1.78
N GLY A 148 5.39 0.49 3.12
CA GLY A 148 4.44 1.31 3.87
C GLY A 148 4.49 2.78 3.48
N PRO A 149 5.65 3.45 3.54
CA PRO A 149 5.76 4.87 3.18
C PRO A 149 5.33 5.19 1.73
N VAL A 150 5.72 4.37 0.75
CA VAL A 150 5.44 4.65 -0.67
C VAL A 150 3.96 4.42 -1.00
N GLU A 151 3.35 3.34 -0.48
CA GLU A 151 1.91 3.12 -0.68
C GLU A 151 1.09 4.23 -0.05
N GLU A 152 1.44 4.67 1.17
CA GLU A 152 0.68 5.72 1.84
C GLU A 152 0.88 7.10 1.17
N ALA A 153 2.03 7.37 0.57
CA ALA A 153 2.20 8.57 -0.26
C ALA A 153 1.23 8.57 -1.47
N LEU A 154 1.04 7.42 -2.12
CA LEU A 154 0.08 7.28 -3.22
C LEU A 154 -1.36 7.34 -2.73
N PHE A 155 -1.75 6.48 -1.78
CA PHE A 155 -3.15 6.31 -1.43
C PHE A 155 -3.68 7.37 -0.47
N ARG A 156 -2.86 7.91 0.44
CA ARG A 156 -3.30 8.86 1.47
C ARG A 156 -2.96 10.27 1.04
N GLY A 157 -1.74 10.47 0.56
CA GLY A 157 -1.34 11.73 -0.04
C GLY A 157 -2.13 12.03 -1.32
N VAL A 158 -1.85 11.30 -2.41
CA VAL A 158 -2.42 11.63 -3.73
C VAL A 158 -3.90 11.30 -3.85
N VAL A 159 -4.31 10.06 -3.55
CA VAL A 159 -5.69 9.60 -3.78
C VAL A 159 -6.65 10.18 -2.74
N GLN A 160 -6.48 9.89 -1.45
CA GLN A 160 -7.37 10.42 -0.40
C GLN A 160 -7.31 11.94 -0.34
N GLY A 161 -6.11 12.55 -0.28
CA GLY A 161 -5.95 14.00 -0.28
C GLY A 161 -6.58 14.68 -1.50
N GLY A 162 -6.50 14.06 -2.68
CA GLY A 162 -7.16 14.54 -3.88
C GLY A 162 -8.69 14.48 -3.78
N LEU A 163 -9.22 13.37 -3.27
CA LEU A 163 -10.66 13.18 -3.04
C LEU A 163 -11.20 14.15 -1.98
N ARG A 164 -10.42 14.47 -0.94
CA ARG A 164 -10.81 15.42 0.12
C ARG A 164 -11.12 16.84 -0.39
N ARG A 165 -10.71 17.18 -1.61
CA ARG A 165 -11.03 18.46 -2.25
C ARG A 165 -12.44 18.53 -2.87
N ALA A 166 -13.18 17.42 -2.90
CA ALA A 166 -14.56 17.36 -3.38
C ALA A 166 -15.49 16.54 -2.45
N PHE A 167 -14.93 15.71 -1.58
CA PHE A 167 -15.68 14.84 -0.67
C PHE A 167 -15.25 15.10 0.78
N ASP A 168 -16.17 14.93 1.73
CA ASP A 168 -15.85 14.89 3.15
C ASP A 168 -14.91 13.73 3.52
N ALA A 169 -14.41 13.76 4.76
CA ALA A 169 -13.44 12.78 5.27
C ALA A 169 -13.88 11.32 5.07
N ALA A 170 -15.09 10.96 5.52
CA ALA A 170 -15.58 9.59 5.46
C ALA A 170 -15.66 9.02 4.02
N PRO A 171 -16.33 9.67 3.05
CA PRO A 171 -16.35 9.17 1.67
C PRO A 171 -14.96 9.16 1.01
N ALA A 172 -14.10 10.14 1.26
CA ALA A 172 -12.74 10.13 0.72
C ALA A 172 -11.90 8.95 1.26
N ILE A 173 -11.98 8.68 2.56
CA ILE A 173 -11.32 7.52 3.19
C ILE A 173 -11.86 6.22 2.59
N LEU A 174 -13.19 6.08 2.48
CA LEU A 174 -13.80 4.87 1.94
C LEU A 174 -13.36 4.61 0.50
N LEU A 175 -13.42 5.62 -0.37
CA LEU A 175 -13.04 5.51 -1.78
C LEU A 175 -11.54 5.19 -1.95
N ALA A 176 -10.67 5.86 -1.19
CA ALA A 176 -9.24 5.58 -1.21
C ALA A 176 -8.93 4.15 -0.69
N SER A 177 -9.67 3.69 0.31
CA SER A 177 -9.52 2.35 0.88
C SER A 177 -10.03 1.26 -0.06
N LEU A 178 -11.12 1.51 -0.79
CA LEU A 178 -11.61 0.64 -1.86
C LEU A 178 -10.57 0.52 -2.97
N ALA A 179 -10.01 1.64 -3.44
CA ALA A 179 -8.93 1.61 -4.43
C ALA A 179 -7.72 0.82 -3.91
N PHE A 180 -7.32 1.06 -2.66
CA PHE A 180 -6.23 0.34 -2.00
C PHE A 180 -6.48 -1.18 -1.95
N GLY A 181 -7.67 -1.62 -1.52
CA GLY A 181 -8.00 -3.05 -1.53
C GLY A 181 -8.02 -3.66 -2.93
N LEU A 182 -8.59 -2.95 -3.91
CA LEU A 182 -8.73 -3.46 -5.28
C LEU A 182 -7.38 -3.69 -5.97
N VAL A 183 -6.38 -2.84 -5.73
CA VAL A 183 -5.05 -3.03 -6.35
C VAL A 183 -4.32 -4.28 -5.86
N HIS A 184 -4.74 -4.87 -4.72
CA HIS A 184 -4.17 -6.12 -4.22
C HIS A 184 -4.76 -7.36 -4.91
N LEU A 185 -5.94 -7.25 -5.52
CA LEU A 185 -6.65 -8.40 -6.10
C LEU A 185 -5.80 -9.25 -7.08
N PRO A 186 -4.94 -8.67 -7.95
CA PRO A 186 -4.09 -9.44 -8.86
C PRO A 186 -3.00 -10.26 -8.16
N SER A 187 -2.53 -9.84 -6.99
CA SER A 187 -1.45 -10.51 -6.25
C SER A 187 -1.96 -11.55 -5.24
N VAL A 188 -3.27 -11.79 -5.18
CA VAL A 188 -3.88 -12.70 -4.21
C VAL A 188 -4.29 -14.00 -4.90
N SER A 189 -3.75 -15.12 -4.40
CA SER A 189 -4.10 -16.47 -4.87
C SER A 189 -5.36 -17.00 -4.16
N GLY A 190 -5.86 -18.15 -4.63
CA GLY A 190 -7.07 -18.79 -4.10
C GLY A 190 -8.31 -18.60 -4.98
N SER A 191 -9.45 -19.10 -4.51
CA SER A 191 -10.76 -18.99 -5.17
C SER A 191 -11.25 -17.54 -5.23
N PRO A 192 -12.19 -17.19 -6.14
CA PRO A 192 -12.75 -15.83 -6.20
C PRO A 192 -13.28 -15.31 -4.86
N GLY A 193 -13.97 -16.16 -4.09
CA GLY A 193 -14.48 -15.79 -2.76
C GLY A 193 -13.37 -15.46 -1.77
N GLN A 194 -12.30 -16.28 -1.73
CA GLN A 194 -11.13 -16.05 -0.88
C GLN A 194 -10.40 -14.75 -1.23
N ARG A 195 -10.27 -14.44 -2.53
CA ARG A 195 -9.65 -13.18 -2.98
C ARG A 195 -10.47 -11.97 -2.58
N TRP A 196 -11.80 -12.02 -2.73
CA TRP A 196 -12.66 -10.93 -2.29
C TRP A 196 -12.74 -10.78 -0.77
N ALA A 197 -12.66 -11.87 -0.02
CA ALA A 197 -12.53 -11.83 1.44
C ALA A 197 -11.22 -11.13 1.86
N TYR A 198 -10.11 -11.42 1.17
CA TYR A 198 -8.85 -10.70 1.38
C TYR A 198 -9.00 -9.19 1.09
N VAL A 199 -9.58 -8.83 -0.06
CA VAL A 199 -9.83 -7.42 -0.42
C VAL A 199 -10.68 -6.73 0.65
N ALA A 200 -11.74 -7.36 1.14
CA ALA A 200 -12.59 -6.77 2.19
C ALA A 200 -11.80 -6.46 3.47
N VAL A 201 -10.90 -7.36 3.90
CA VAL A 201 -10.01 -7.13 5.04
C VAL A 201 -9.07 -5.96 4.76
N VAL A 202 -8.44 -5.91 3.58
CA VAL A 202 -7.52 -4.83 3.19
C VAL A 202 -8.23 -3.47 3.08
N VAL A 203 -9.50 -3.42 2.67
CA VAL A 203 -10.29 -2.17 2.66
C VAL A 203 -10.45 -1.62 4.07
N VAL A 204 -10.71 -2.48 5.07
CA VAL A 204 -10.84 -2.00 6.46
C VAL A 204 -9.49 -1.56 7.03
N LEU A 205 -8.40 -2.29 6.74
CA LEU A 205 -7.04 -1.86 7.08
C LEU A 205 -6.71 -0.49 6.45
N GLY A 206 -7.04 -0.31 5.17
CA GLY A 206 -6.90 0.95 4.44
C GLY A 206 -7.69 2.09 5.08
N ALA A 207 -8.88 1.81 5.62
CA ALA A 207 -9.70 2.81 6.29
C ALA A 207 -9.07 3.26 7.62
N VAL A 208 -8.47 2.35 8.38
CA VAL A 208 -7.71 2.69 9.60
C VAL A 208 -6.53 3.61 9.26
N LEU A 209 -5.78 3.29 8.20
CA LEU A 209 -4.68 4.12 7.71
C LEU A 209 -5.16 5.49 7.22
N GLY A 210 -6.29 5.54 6.50
CA GLY A 210 -6.91 6.78 6.04
C GLY A 210 -7.38 7.67 7.18
N VAL A 211 -7.88 7.08 8.27
CA VAL A 211 -8.23 7.82 9.50
C VAL A 211 -6.98 8.34 10.22
N LEU A 212 -5.89 7.58 10.26
CA LEU A 212 -4.61 8.07 10.80
C LEU A 212 -4.10 9.26 9.98
N TYR A 213 -4.19 9.19 8.65
CA TYR A 213 -3.84 10.31 7.79
C TYR A 213 -4.72 11.54 8.05
N GLU A 214 -6.05 11.40 8.07
CA GLU A 214 -6.96 12.54 8.29
C GLU A 214 -6.71 13.24 9.64
N ARG A 215 -6.27 12.50 10.67
CA ARG A 215 -5.97 13.08 11.99
C ARG A 215 -4.62 13.75 12.10
N THR A 216 -3.69 13.44 11.20
CA THR A 216 -2.29 13.87 11.31
C THR A 216 -1.84 14.74 10.14
N GLU A 217 -2.54 14.69 9.02
CA GLU A 217 -2.20 15.35 7.75
C GLU A 217 -0.73 15.09 7.33
N ASN A 218 -0.19 13.92 7.73
CA ASN A 218 1.20 13.57 7.57
C ASN A 218 1.30 12.12 7.09
N VAL A 219 1.67 11.88 5.83
CA VAL A 219 1.74 10.54 5.23
C VAL A 219 2.79 9.64 5.91
N VAL A 220 3.75 10.23 6.63
CA VAL A 220 4.76 9.47 7.36
C VAL A 220 4.13 8.65 8.50
N VAL A 221 3.09 9.17 9.16
CA VAL A 221 2.44 8.49 10.28
C VAL A 221 1.73 7.19 9.85
N PRO A 222 0.77 7.20 8.90
CA PRO A 222 0.20 5.97 8.39
C PRO A 222 1.25 5.11 7.66
N GLY A 223 2.23 5.72 6.98
CA GLY A 223 3.32 5.00 6.30
C GLY A 223 4.13 4.12 7.23
N LEU A 224 4.53 4.66 8.39
CA LEU A 224 5.24 3.90 9.41
C LEU A 224 4.32 2.92 10.14
N ALA A 225 3.05 3.29 10.42
CA ALA A 225 2.09 2.36 11.04
C ALA A 225 1.85 1.12 10.16
N HIS A 226 1.69 1.35 8.85
CA HIS A 226 1.58 0.31 7.84
C HIS A 226 2.87 -0.52 7.76
N GLY A 227 4.04 0.13 7.71
CA GLY A 227 5.32 -0.56 7.71
C GLY A 227 5.53 -1.45 8.95
N VAL A 228 5.14 -0.96 10.14
CA VAL A 228 5.17 -1.72 11.39
C VAL A 228 4.22 -2.92 11.31
N TYR A 229 2.99 -2.73 10.85
CA TYR A 229 2.05 -3.83 10.64
C TYR A 229 2.64 -4.92 9.75
N ASN A 230 3.16 -4.56 8.57
CA ASN A 230 3.78 -5.51 7.65
C ASN A 230 5.01 -6.19 8.26
N ALA A 231 5.88 -5.44 8.93
CA ALA A 231 7.03 -5.99 9.62
C ALA A 231 6.66 -7.02 10.69
N VAL A 232 5.61 -6.77 11.48
CA VAL A 232 5.12 -7.74 12.47
C VAL A 232 4.63 -9.02 11.78
N ILE A 233 3.92 -8.91 10.66
CA ILE A 233 3.52 -10.08 9.86
C ILE A 233 4.75 -10.89 9.42
N TYR A 234 5.78 -10.23 8.86
CA TYR A 234 7.02 -10.90 8.45
C TYR A 234 7.78 -11.51 9.62
N VAL A 235 7.78 -10.89 10.80
CA VAL A 235 8.38 -11.46 12.02
C VAL A 235 7.65 -12.73 12.46
N VAL A 236 6.31 -12.75 12.38
CA VAL A 236 5.53 -13.96 12.70
C VAL A 236 5.84 -15.08 11.70
N LEU A 237 5.91 -14.77 10.40
CA LEU A 237 6.24 -15.74 9.36
C LEU A 237 7.68 -16.26 9.49
N LEU A 238 8.62 -15.38 9.84
CA LEU A 238 10.00 -15.75 10.16
C LEU A 238 10.05 -16.72 11.33
N ALA A 239 9.36 -16.43 12.43
CA ALA A 239 9.33 -17.31 13.60
C ALA A 239 8.73 -18.70 13.30
N GLN A 240 7.82 -18.80 12.33
CA GLN A 240 7.25 -20.08 11.87
C GLN A 240 8.19 -20.86 10.94
N SER A 241 9.25 -20.23 10.43
CA SER A 241 10.18 -20.80 9.45
C SER A 241 11.53 -21.23 10.06
N LEU A 242 11.72 -20.98 11.35
CA LEU A 242 12.88 -21.41 12.14
C LEU A 242 12.59 -22.74 12.84
#